data_AF-A0A7Y0TLF9-F1
#
_entry.id   AF-A0A7Y0TLF9-F1
#
_cell.length_a   1.000
_cell.length_b   1.000
_cell.length_c   1.000
_cell.angle_alpha   90.00
_cell.angle_beta   90.00
_cell.angle_gamma   90.00
#
_symmetry.space_group_name_H-M   'P 1'
#
loop_
_entity.id
_entity.type
_entity.pdbx_description
1 polymer ?
#
loop_
_entity_poly.entity_id
_entity_poly.type
_entity_poly.pdbx_seq_one_letter_code
_entity_poly.pdbx_strand_id
1 'polypeptide(L)' 'MLKEATGLAGGALLFSPLGMPILFHGISGIVVGGAGLFVANAVMKQVKDLLPTQPSSIQTEVNQTEE' A
#
# COMPACT_ATOMS: atom_id res chain seq x y z
N MET A 1 24.77 -6.68 27.17
CA MET A 1 25.25 -5.34 26.78
C MET A 1 24.56 -4.76 25.54
N LEU A 2 24.70 -5.33 24.32
CA LEU A 2 24.11 -4.71 23.10
C LEU A 2 22.58 -4.62 23.14
N LYS A 3 21.90 -5.65 23.65
CA LYS A 3 20.42 -5.67 23.77
C LYS A 3 19.89 -4.64 24.77
N GLU A 4 20.63 -4.39 25.85
CA GLU A 4 20.28 -3.36 26.84
C GLU A 4 20.54 -1.96 26.27
N ALA A 5 21.65 -1.77 25.55
CA ALA A 5 21.97 -0.50 24.89
C ALA A 5 20.95 -0.14 23.80
N THR A 6 20.50 -1.11 22.99
CA THR A 6 19.45 -0.88 21.98
C THR A 6 18.11 -0.56 22.63
N GLY A 7 17.75 -1.25 23.72
CA GLY A 7 16.52 -0.97 24.47
C GLY A 7 16.55 0.42 25.13
N LEU A 8 17.69 0.81 25.69
CA LEU A 8 17.86 2.11 26.34
C LEU A 8 17.91 3.26 25.32
N ALA A 9 18.62 3.08 24.20
CA ALA A 9 18.69 4.08 23.13
C ALA A 9 17.33 4.23 22.41
N GLY A 10 16.62 3.13 22.16
CA GLY A 10 15.27 3.14 21.63
C GLY A 10 14.30 3.84 22.58
N GLY A 11 14.29 3.46 23.86
CA GLY A 11 13.46 4.09 24.89
C GLY A 11 13.77 5.59 25.07
N ALA A 12 15.04 5.97 25.08
CA ALA A 12 15.46 7.37 25.15
C ALA A 12 15.01 8.16 23.93
N LEU A 13 14.98 7.57 22.72
CA LEU A 13 14.40 8.21 21.56
C LEU A 13 12.87 8.34 21.68
N LEU A 14 12.15 7.30 22.13
CA LEU A 14 10.69 7.37 22.23
C LEU A 14 10.20 8.33 23.33
N PHE A 15 10.97 8.46 24.42
CA PHE A 15 10.68 9.36 25.54
C PHE A 15 11.45 10.68 25.49
N SER A 16 12.22 10.92 24.42
CA SER A 16 12.89 12.20 24.18
C SER A 16 11.86 13.23 23.72
N PRO A 17 11.98 14.49 24.17
CA PRO A 17 11.19 15.61 23.66
C PRO A 17 11.22 15.75 22.13
N LEU A 18 12.25 15.21 21.47
CA LEU A 18 12.41 15.23 20.02
C LEU A 18 11.83 13.99 19.31
N GLY A 19 11.85 12.81 19.93
CA GLY A 19 11.39 11.58 19.26
C GLY A 19 9.90 11.32 19.41
N MET A 20 9.28 11.76 20.53
CA MET A 20 7.84 11.70 20.73
C MET A 20 7.05 12.39 19.59
N PRO A 21 7.33 13.64 19.19
CA PRO A 21 6.61 14.26 18.07
C PRO A 21 6.80 13.52 16.73
N ILE A 22 7.97 12.92 16.47
CA ILE A 22 8.25 12.14 15.26
C ILE A 22 7.41 10.86 15.23
N LEU A 23 7.28 10.17 16.36
CA LEU A 23 6.46 8.96 16.47
C LEU A 23 4.99 9.27 16.25
N PHE A 24 4.46 10.30 16.92
CA PHE A 24 3.04 10.63 16.80
C PHE A 24 2.68 11.16 15.40
N HIS A 25 3.53 12.00 14.79
CA HIS A 25 3.33 12.42 13.41
C HIS A 25 3.50 11.25 12.43
N GLY A 26 4.50 10.39 12.63
CA GLY A 26 4.75 9.20 11.80
C GLY A 26 3.58 8.21 11.83
N ILE A 27 3.05 7.90 13.01
CA ILE A 27 1.88 7.03 13.17
C ILE A 27 0.65 7.64 12.49
N SER A 28 0.44 8.96 12.63
CA SER A 28 -0.66 9.64 11.94
C SER A 28 -0.54 9.52 10.42
N GLY A 29 0.67 9.64 9.87
CA GLY A 29 0.95 9.48 8.45
C GLY A 29 0.67 8.06 7.94
N ILE A 30 0.98 7.04 8.74
CA ILE A 30 0.65 5.64 8.41
C ILE A 30 -0.86 5.41 8.42
N VAL A 31 -1.56 5.92 9.44
CA VAL A 31 -3.03 5.77 9.54
C VAL A 31 -3.75 6.50 8.41
N VAL A 32 -3.40 7.76 8.17
CA VAL A 32 -4.00 8.58 7.10
C VAL A 32 -3.63 8.02 5.72
N GLY A 33 -2.38 7.63 5.51
CA GLY A 33 -1.92 7.01 4.28
C GLY A 33 -2.63 5.69 3.99
N GLY A 34 -2.82 4.85 5.02
CA GLY A 34 -3.56 3.59 4.91
C GLY A 34 -5.04 3.80 4.60
N ALA A 35 -5.69 4.75 5.27
CA ALA A 35 -7.09 5.11 4.97
C ALA A 35 -7.24 5.67 3.54
N GLY A 36 -6.33 6.54 3.10
CA GLY A 36 -6.30 7.06 1.74
C GLY A 36 -6.11 5.95 0.69
N LEU A 37 -5.19 5.01 0.94
CA LEU A 37 -4.94 3.87 0.05
C LEU A 37 -6.15 2.93 -0.02
N PHE A 38 -6.85 2.72 1.10
CA PHE A 38 -8.08 1.92 1.14
C PHE A 38 -9.17 2.51 0.25
N VAL A 39 -9.40 3.83 0.36
CA VAL A 39 -10.37 4.54 -0.50
C VAL A 39 -9.93 4.53 -1.96
N ALA A 40 -8.65 4.78 -2.23
CA ALA A 40 -8.10 4.75 -3.59
C ALA A 40 -8.32 3.39 -4.28
N ASN A 41 -8.17 2.28 -3.56
CA ASN A 41 -8.45 0.95 -4.07
C ASN A 41 -9.94 0.75 -4.44
N ALA A 42 -10.85 1.26 -3.61
CA ALA A 42 -12.29 1.21 -3.90
C ALA A 42 -12.67 2.03 -5.15
N VAL A 43 -12.09 3.21 -5.32
CA VAL A 43 -12.29 4.05 -6.52
C VAL A 43 -11.68 3.37 -7.75
N MET A 44 -10.47 2.81 -7.64
CA MET A 44 -9.82 2.13 -8.76
C MET A 44 -10.61 0.91 -9.23
N LYS A 45 -11.28 0.19 -8.32
CA LYS A 45 -12.21 -0.88 -8.68
C LYS A 45 -13.41 -0.36 -9.48
N GLN A 46 -14.01 0.76 -9.07
CA GLN A 46 -15.12 1.37 -9.82
C GLN A 46 -14.65 1.85 -11.20
N VAL A 47 -13.46 2.45 -11.31
CA VAL A 47 -12.89 2.86 -12.59
C VAL A 47 -12.61 1.67 -13.49
N LYS A 48 -12.11 0.55 -12.94
CA LYS A 48 -11.90 -0.69 -13.69
C LYS A 48 -13.21 -1.33 -14.15
N ASP A 49 -14.27 -1.21 -13.36
CA ASP A 49 -15.61 -1.71 -13.72
C ASP A 49 -16.30 -0.78 -14.77
N LEU A 50 -15.92 0.52 -14.81
CA LEU A 50 -16.40 1.52 -15.78
C LEU A 50 -15.58 1.58 -17.08
N LEU A 51 -14.30 1.22 -17.02
CA LEU A 51 -13.51 0.94 -18.20
C LEU A 51 -14.05 -0.36 -18.77
N PRO A 52 -14.67 -0.37 -19.97
CA PRO A 52 -14.94 -1.62 -20.64
C PRO A 52 -13.60 -2.34 -20.72
N THR A 53 -13.49 -3.49 -20.06
CA THR A 53 -12.38 -4.42 -20.28
C THR A 53 -12.34 -4.58 -21.77
N GLN A 54 -11.33 -3.99 -22.43
CA GLN A 54 -11.10 -4.22 -23.83
C GLN A 54 -10.94 -5.74 -23.91
N PRO A 55 -11.87 -6.46 -24.57
CA PRO A 55 -11.66 -7.89 -24.74
C PRO A 55 -10.37 -7.98 -25.52
N SER A 56 -9.37 -8.63 -24.93
CA SER A 56 -8.21 -9.11 -25.65
C SER A 56 -8.69 -10.18 -26.62
N SER A 57 -9.35 -9.76 -27.70
CA SER A 57 -9.65 -10.58 -28.86
C SER A 57 -8.35 -10.79 -29.62
N ILE A 58 -7.48 -11.59 -29.05
CA ILE A 58 -6.57 -12.43 -29.83
C ILE A 58 -6.90 -13.86 -29.42
N GLN A 59 -8.12 -14.31 -29.78
CA GLN A 59 -8.29 -15.68 -30.21
C GLN A 59 -7.94 -15.67 -31.70
N THR A 60 -6.68 -16.02 -31.96
CA THR A 60 -6.26 -16.50 -33.27
C THR A 60 -7.05 -17.79 -33.54
N GLU A 61 -8.26 -17.64 -34.07
CA GLU A 61 -8.90 -18.64 -34.91
C GLU A 61 -8.03 -18.77 -36.17
N VAL A 62 -6.91 -19.49 -36.06
CA VAL A 62 -6.20 -20.00 -37.22
C VAL A 62 -6.47 -21.49 -37.25
N ASN A 63 -7.49 -21.77 -38.05
CA ASN A 63 -7.58 -22.94 -38.90
C ASN A 63 -8.17 -24.21 -38.27
N GLN A 64 -9.48 -24.17 -38.01
CA GLN A 64 -10.35 -25.26 -38.42
C GLN A 64 -11.07 -24.82 -39.71
N THR A 65 -10.42 -25.02 -40.86
CA THR A 65 -11.13 -25.19 -42.12
C THR A 65 -10.99 -26.66 -42.48
N GLU A 66 -12.13 -27.33 -42.45
CA GLU A 66 -12.32 -28.71 -42.87
C GLU A 66 -12.11 -28.87 -44.39
N GLU A 67 -11.94 -30.14 -44.76
CA GLU A 67 -12.05 -30.79 -46.08
C GLU A 67 -10.77 -31.08 -46.88
#